data_AF-A0A2C5Y9U0-F1
#
_entry.id   AF-A0A2C5Y9U0-F1
#
_cell.length_a   1.000
_cell.length_b   1.000
_cell.length_c   1.000
_cell.angle_alpha   90.00
_cell.angle_beta   90.00
_cell.angle_gamma   90.00
#
_symmetry.space_group_name_H-M   'P 1'
#
loop_
_entity.id
_entity.type
_entity.pdbx_description
1 polymer ?
#
loop_
_entity_poly.entity_id
_entity_poly.type
_entity_poly.pdbx_seq_one_letter_code
_entity_poly.pdbx_strand_id
1 'polypeptide(L)'
;MTIKSYSPPPPIAIVGIGLRLPGSLSTTKDFWDFLLSKKDGRCRVPKDRYNVDAFRGPGRDQVASEYGYFLKDTNLRAFDVGFFSLSQSEAAMLDPQQRLLLEVVWECMENAGQTNWQGTDIGCFVGSYGQDWHDMISLDTQSSSIYRITGNSDFVLSNRISYEFDLKGPR
;
A
#
# COMPACT_ATOMS: atom_id res chain seq x y z
N MET A 1 12.08 -27.55 -42.15
CA MET A 1 11.86 -26.37 -41.27
C MET A 1 10.81 -26.79 -40.25
N THR A 2 11.23 -27.23 -39.06
CA THR A 2 10.33 -27.82 -38.06
C THR A 2 9.67 -26.70 -37.28
N ILE A 3 8.36 -26.52 -37.47
CA ILE A 3 7.55 -25.55 -36.73
C ILE A 3 7.49 -26.06 -35.29
N LYS A 4 8.17 -25.38 -34.35
CA LYS A 4 7.97 -25.63 -32.92
C LYS A 4 6.52 -25.27 -32.61
N SER A 5 5.72 -26.25 -32.18
CA SER A 5 4.37 -26.01 -31.68
C SER A 5 4.48 -25.12 -30.44
N TYR A 6 3.95 -23.90 -30.52
CA TYR A 6 3.85 -23.01 -29.36
C TYR A 6 2.73 -23.51 -28.45
N SER A 7 3.09 -24.06 -27.30
CA SER A 7 2.11 -24.29 -26.23
C SER A 7 1.96 -22.97 -25.45
N PRO A 8 0.72 -22.49 -25.22
CA PRO A 8 0.53 -21.33 -24.36
C PRO A 8 1.06 -21.63 -22.95
N PRO A 9 1.53 -20.60 -22.22
CA PRO A 9 1.93 -20.78 -20.83
C PRO A 9 0.74 -21.31 -20.01
N PRO A 10 1.01 -22.10 -18.94
CA PRO A 10 -0.05 -22.54 -18.04
C PRO A 10 -0.80 -21.32 -17.45
N PRO A 11 -2.10 -21.46 -17.17
CA PRO A 11 -2.87 -20.40 -16.54
C PRO A 11 -2.33 -20.07 -15.14
N ILE A 12 -2.44 -18.80 -14.75
CA ILE A 12 -2.03 -18.33 -13.42
C ILE A 12 -3.25 -18.28 -12.50
N ALA A 13 -3.19 -19.00 -11.38
CA ALA A 13 -4.24 -18.99 -10.37
C ALA A 13 -4.04 -17.82 -9.40
N ILE A 14 -5.12 -17.12 -9.07
CA ILE A 14 -5.17 -16.17 -7.95
C ILE A 14 -5.60 -16.97 -6.73
N VAL A 15 -4.68 -17.15 -5.78
CA VAL A 15 -4.89 -18.03 -4.62
C VAL A 15 -5.17 -17.27 -3.32
N GLY A 16 -4.89 -15.97 -3.26
CA GLY A 16 -5.21 -15.12 -2.11
C GLY A 16 -5.35 -13.66 -2.50
N ILE A 17 -6.08 -12.91 -1.68
CA ILE A 17 -6.35 -11.48 -1.85
C ILE A 17 -6.32 -10.80 -0.49
N GLY A 18 -5.49 -9.76 -0.35
CA GLY A 18 -5.56 -8.76 0.72
C GLY A 18 -5.95 -7.41 0.13
N LEU A 19 -6.70 -6.58 0.88
CA LEU A 19 -7.13 -5.27 0.39
C LEU A 19 -7.31 -4.24 1.51
N ARG A 20 -7.14 -2.97 1.12
CA ARG A 20 -7.57 -1.78 1.86
C ARG A 20 -8.17 -0.81 0.86
N LEU A 21 -9.48 -0.58 0.92
CA LEU A 21 -10.19 0.23 -0.04
C LEU A 21 -11.07 1.30 0.64
N PRO A 22 -11.42 2.38 -0.08
CA PRO A 22 -12.41 3.36 0.37
C PRO A 22 -13.74 2.72 0.76
N GLY A 23 -14.46 3.35 1.69
CA GLY A 23 -15.65 2.75 2.31
C GLY A 23 -15.32 1.78 3.46
N SER A 24 -14.09 1.85 3.98
CA SER A 24 -13.62 1.08 5.14
C SER A 24 -13.61 -0.43 4.90
N LEU A 25 -13.22 -0.80 3.68
CA LEU A 25 -13.20 -2.18 3.23
C LEU A 25 -11.80 -2.75 3.44
N SER A 26 -11.70 -3.78 4.27
CA SER A 26 -10.45 -4.50 4.55
C SER A 26 -10.54 -6.00 4.27
N THR A 27 -11.72 -6.53 3.94
CA THR A 27 -11.90 -7.96 3.64
C THR A 27 -12.57 -8.15 2.28
N THR A 28 -12.33 -9.31 1.66
CA THR A 28 -12.97 -9.70 0.39
C THR A 28 -14.49 -9.84 0.53
N LYS A 29 -14.96 -10.29 1.70
CA LYS A 29 -16.39 -10.39 2.01
C LYS A 29 -17.04 -9.00 2.05
N ASP A 30 -16.45 -8.06 2.79
CA ASP A 30 -17.01 -6.71 2.90
C ASP A 30 -16.99 -6.00 1.54
N PHE A 31 -15.93 -6.20 0.77
CA PHE A 31 -15.84 -5.69 -0.60
C PHE A 31 -16.95 -6.27 -1.49
N TRP A 32 -17.20 -7.57 -1.42
CA TRP A 32 -18.26 -8.22 -2.19
C TRP A 32 -19.66 -7.71 -1.81
N ASP A 33 -19.95 -7.64 -0.51
CA ASP A 33 -21.23 -7.12 0.00
C ASP A 33 -21.43 -5.65 -0.39
N PHE A 34 -20.35 -4.86 -0.38
CA PHE A 34 -20.35 -3.46 -0.82
C PHE A 34 -20.71 -3.32 -2.29
N LEU A 35 -20.13 -4.15 -3.17
CA LEU A 35 -20.44 -4.18 -4.60
C LEU A 35 -21.89 -4.60 -4.87
N LEU A 36 -22.36 -5.68 -4.23
CA LEU A 36 -23.75 -6.15 -4.38
C LEU A 36 -24.75 -5.09 -3.91
N SER A 37 -24.41 -4.37 -2.84
CA SER A 37 -25.20 -3.27 -2.30
C SER A 37 -25.12 -1.97 -3.12
N LYS A 38 -24.27 -1.92 -4.16
CA LYS A 38 -24.04 -0.75 -5.01
C LYS A 38 -23.71 0.52 -4.21
N LYS A 39 -22.93 0.36 -3.13
CA LYS A 39 -22.54 1.50 -2.28
C LYS A 39 -21.45 2.35 -2.95
N ASP A 40 -21.35 3.61 -2.52
CA ASP A 40 -20.31 4.55 -2.92
C ASP A 40 -19.44 4.90 -1.71
N GLY A 41 -18.12 4.75 -1.85
CA GLY A 41 -17.12 5.00 -0.81
C GLY A 41 -16.68 6.46 -0.73
N ARG A 42 -17.28 7.33 -1.53
CA ARG A 42 -17.01 8.76 -1.55
C ARG A 42 -17.29 9.39 -0.19
N CYS A 43 -16.33 10.12 0.32
CA CYS A 43 -16.47 10.88 1.55
C CYS A 43 -15.84 12.26 1.42
N ARG A 44 -16.20 13.17 2.32
CA ARG A 44 -15.47 14.43 2.46
C ARG A 44 -14.04 14.15 2.90
N VAL A 45 -13.08 14.99 2.50
CA VAL A 45 -11.69 14.91 2.97
C VAL A 45 -11.67 14.75 4.50
N PRO A 46 -11.09 13.66 5.04
CA PRO A 46 -11.02 13.44 6.48
C PRO A 46 -10.20 14.53 7.18
N LYS A 47 -10.62 14.90 8.40
CA LYS A 47 -10.02 16.02 9.16
C LYS A 47 -8.55 15.78 9.53
N ASP A 48 -8.14 14.53 9.60
CA ASP A 48 -6.79 14.07 9.88
C ASP A 48 -5.86 14.08 8.64
N ARG A 49 -6.38 14.38 7.45
CA ARG A 49 -5.59 14.50 6.21
C ARG A 49 -5.08 15.93 6.02
N TYR A 50 -5.99 16.86 5.74
CA TYR A 50 -5.69 18.29 5.60
C TYR A 50 -6.98 19.12 5.75
N ASN A 51 -6.83 20.42 6.02
CA ASN A 51 -7.96 21.34 6.07
C ASN A 51 -8.44 21.71 4.66
N VAL A 52 -9.38 20.94 4.13
CA VAL A 52 -9.93 21.17 2.77
C VAL A 52 -10.58 22.55 2.59
N ASP A 53 -11.09 23.16 3.66
CA ASP A 53 -11.70 24.50 3.58
C ASP A 53 -10.67 25.60 3.33
N ALA A 54 -9.39 25.37 3.65
CA ALA A 54 -8.30 26.31 3.38
C ALA A 54 -7.94 26.38 1.88
N PHE A 55 -8.39 25.41 1.08
CA PHE A 55 -8.12 25.33 -0.36
C PHE A 55 -9.31 25.83 -1.21
N ARG A 56 -10.21 26.61 -0.60
CA ARG A 56 -11.36 27.28 -1.25
C ARG A 56 -11.07 28.77 -1.44
N GLY A 57 -10.99 29.24 -2.68
CA GLY A 57 -10.87 30.68 -2.98
C GLY A 57 -9.95 31.01 -4.16
N PRO A 58 -10.04 32.21 -4.76
CA PRO A 58 -9.33 32.53 -6.01
C PRO A 58 -7.81 32.38 -5.84
N GLY A 59 -7.21 31.42 -6.56
CA GLY A 59 -5.79 31.08 -6.45
C GLY A 59 -5.42 29.83 -7.27
N ARG A 60 -4.11 29.55 -7.39
CA ARG A 60 -3.57 28.40 -8.13
C ARG A 60 -3.63 27.08 -7.34
N ASP A 61 -3.68 27.16 -6.02
CA ASP A 61 -3.64 25.98 -5.13
C ASP A 61 -5.04 25.56 -4.67
N GLN A 62 -6.00 25.51 -5.60
CA GLN A 62 -7.38 25.11 -5.27
C GLN A 62 -7.61 23.63 -5.54
N VAL A 63 -8.41 23.01 -4.68
CA VAL A 63 -8.94 21.66 -4.92
C VAL A 63 -10.28 21.75 -5.64
N ALA A 64 -10.46 20.94 -6.68
CA ALA A 64 -11.69 20.93 -7.46
C ALA A 64 -12.92 20.36 -6.72
N SER A 65 -12.70 19.59 -5.65
CA SER A 65 -13.74 18.92 -4.86
C SER A 65 -13.30 18.76 -3.42
N GLU A 66 -14.22 18.95 -2.47
CA GLU A 66 -13.98 18.63 -1.05
C GLU A 66 -14.25 17.15 -0.71
N TYR A 67 -14.66 16.37 -1.72
CA TYR A 67 -14.97 14.95 -1.61
C TYR A 67 -14.01 14.14 -2.48
N GLY A 68 -13.65 12.96 -1.98
CA GLY A 68 -12.84 11.97 -2.68
C GLY A 68 -13.02 10.60 -2.06
N TYR A 69 -12.06 9.71 -2.31
CA TYR A 69 -12.09 8.33 -1.83
C TYR A 69 -10.90 8.12 -0.90
N PHE A 70 -11.18 7.96 0.39
CA PHE A 70 -10.15 7.90 1.42
C PHE A 70 -10.26 6.61 2.22
N LEU A 71 -9.11 6.10 2.68
CA LEU A 71 -9.03 5.11 3.75
C LEU A 71 -9.35 5.82 5.09
N LYS A 72 -10.63 6.17 5.29
CA LYS A 72 -11.09 7.05 6.37
C LYS A 72 -10.97 6.40 7.75
N ASP A 73 -11.33 5.12 7.86
CA ASP A 73 -11.29 4.39 9.13
C ASP A 73 -9.99 3.59 9.30
N THR A 74 -9.05 3.73 8.36
CA THR A 74 -7.70 3.19 8.49
C THR A 74 -6.80 4.26 9.12
N ASN A 75 -6.31 3.97 10.33
CA ASN A 75 -5.32 4.83 10.96
C ASN A 75 -3.97 4.68 10.24
N LEU A 76 -3.68 5.59 9.30
CA LEU A 76 -2.41 5.61 8.55
C LEU A 76 -1.16 5.84 9.44
N ARG A 77 -1.35 6.18 10.71
CA ARG A 77 -0.27 6.32 11.70
C ARG A 77 -0.06 5.04 12.50
N ALA A 78 -1.08 4.18 12.60
CA ALA A 78 -0.95 2.88 13.28
C ALA A 78 -0.17 1.92 12.40
N PHE A 79 0.68 1.12 13.04
CA PHE A 79 1.44 0.04 12.42
C PHE A 79 2.00 -0.86 13.52
N ASP A 80 1.90 -2.18 13.35
CA ASP A 80 2.40 -3.14 14.33
C ASP A 80 3.91 -3.38 14.16
N VAL A 81 4.69 -2.52 14.80
CA VAL A 81 6.16 -2.59 14.81
C VAL A 81 6.68 -3.87 15.48
N GLY A 82 5.91 -4.51 16.36
CA GLY A 82 6.35 -5.74 17.04
C GLY A 82 6.18 -6.99 16.17
N PHE A 83 5.20 -6.96 15.27
CA PHE A 83 4.94 -8.01 14.31
C PHE A 83 5.97 -8.03 13.17
N PHE A 84 6.36 -6.85 12.68
CA PHE A 84 7.35 -6.69 11.62
C PHE A 84 8.75 -6.42 12.17
N SER A 85 9.79 -6.76 11.43
CA SER A 85 11.20 -6.64 11.86
C SER A 85 11.74 -5.20 11.79
N LEU A 86 10.99 -4.23 12.35
CA LEU A 86 11.25 -2.80 12.24
C LEU A 86 11.50 -2.16 13.62
N SER A 87 12.32 -1.11 13.64
CA SER A 87 12.45 -0.26 14.83
C SER A 87 11.36 0.81 14.88
N GLN A 88 11.03 1.31 16.08
CA GLN A 88 10.06 2.42 16.20
C GLN A 88 10.51 3.68 15.44
N SER A 89 11.82 3.98 15.47
CA SER A 89 12.40 5.12 14.74
C SER A 89 12.31 4.96 13.22
N GLU A 90 12.47 3.73 12.72
CA GLU A 90 12.29 3.44 11.29
C GLU A 90 10.82 3.54 10.90
N ALA A 91 9.93 2.86 11.64
CA ALA A 91 8.50 2.81 11.36
C ALA A 91 7.85 4.20 11.33
N ALA A 92 8.31 5.13 12.17
CA ALA A 92 7.84 6.52 12.20
C ALA A 92 8.15 7.29 10.90
N MET A 93 9.19 6.87 10.17
CA MET A 93 9.67 7.53 8.95
C MET A 93 9.15 6.87 7.67
N LEU A 94 8.60 5.65 7.77
CA LEU A 94 8.08 4.92 6.62
C LEU A 94 6.83 5.59 6.05
N ASP A 95 6.78 5.68 4.72
CA ASP A 95 5.57 6.01 3.98
C ASP A 95 4.41 5.11 4.45
N PRO A 96 3.23 5.68 4.76
CA PRO A 96 2.02 4.90 5.00
C PRO A 96 1.75 3.82 3.95
N GLN A 97 2.12 4.01 2.69
CA GLN A 97 2.02 3.01 1.62
C GLN A 97 2.85 1.76 1.93
N GLN A 98 4.09 1.92 2.43
CA GLN A 98 4.94 0.80 2.82
C GLN A 98 4.33 0.01 3.98
N ARG A 99 3.89 0.72 5.02
CA ARG A 99 3.29 0.12 6.21
C ARG A 99 2.03 -0.68 5.88
N LEU A 100 1.12 -0.08 5.09
CA LEU A 100 -0.09 -0.77 4.65
C LEU A 100 0.20 -1.96 3.76
N LEU A 101 1.18 -1.87 2.86
CA LEU A 101 1.54 -2.99 1.99
C LEU A 101 2.06 -4.19 2.78
N LEU A 102 2.84 -3.97 3.84
CA LEU A 102 3.30 -5.06 4.70
C LEU A 102 2.13 -5.81 5.35
N GLU A 103 1.17 -5.08 5.92
CA GLU A 103 -0.04 -5.68 6.50
C GLU A 103 -0.88 -6.42 5.44
N VAL A 104 -1.12 -5.79 4.29
CA VAL A 104 -1.95 -6.35 3.22
C VAL A 104 -1.31 -7.58 2.58
N VAL A 105 0.01 -7.62 2.43
CA VAL A 105 0.71 -8.79 1.91
C VAL A 105 0.63 -9.95 2.90
N TRP A 106 0.80 -9.69 4.19
CA TRP A 106 0.61 -10.71 5.22
C TRP A 106 -0.80 -11.31 5.15
N GLU A 107 -1.84 -10.47 5.16
CA GLU A 107 -3.23 -10.92 5.07
C GLU A 107 -3.53 -11.68 3.77
N CYS A 108 -2.88 -11.29 2.66
CA CYS A 108 -2.98 -11.99 1.39
C CYS A 108 -2.39 -13.41 1.49
N MET A 109 -1.23 -13.56 2.14
CA MET A 109 -0.61 -14.87 2.39
C MET A 109 -1.48 -15.73 3.31
N GLU A 110 -2.04 -15.16 4.37
CA GLU A 110 -3.00 -15.86 5.25
C GLU A 110 -4.26 -16.28 4.50
N ASN A 111 -4.83 -15.40 3.68
CA ASN A 111 -6.00 -15.70 2.85
C ASN A 111 -5.71 -16.84 1.86
N ALA A 112 -4.49 -16.91 1.34
CA ALA A 112 -4.05 -18.00 0.47
C ALA A 112 -3.77 -19.32 1.21
N GLY A 113 -3.84 -19.33 2.55
CA GLY A 113 -3.45 -20.48 3.37
C GLY A 113 -1.99 -20.86 3.18
N GLN A 114 -1.14 -19.92 2.75
CA GLN A 114 0.29 -20.17 2.63
C GLN A 114 0.92 -20.12 4.02
N THR A 115 1.91 -20.98 4.26
CA THR A 115 2.68 -21.01 5.52
C THR A 115 4.18 -21.17 5.30
N ASN A 116 4.61 -21.55 4.09
CA ASN A 116 5.99 -21.94 3.79
C ASN A 116 6.56 -21.11 2.63
N TRP A 117 6.67 -19.79 2.82
CA TRP A 117 7.16 -18.87 1.79
C TRP A 117 8.61 -18.41 2.00
N GLN A 118 9.13 -18.52 3.22
CA GLN A 118 10.46 -18.03 3.57
C GLN A 118 11.55 -18.78 2.78
N GLY A 119 12.48 -18.03 2.19
CA GLY A 119 13.60 -18.57 1.42
C GLY A 119 13.23 -19.09 0.03
N THR A 120 11.97 -18.94 -0.40
CA THR A 120 11.50 -19.50 -1.68
C THR A 120 11.59 -18.50 -2.83
N ASP A 121 11.63 -19.02 -4.06
CA ASP A 121 11.69 -18.25 -5.30
C ASP A 121 10.33 -17.62 -5.65
N ILE A 122 9.87 -16.71 -4.79
CA ILE A 122 8.64 -15.92 -4.98
C ILE A 122 9.05 -14.52 -5.43
N GLY A 123 8.53 -14.09 -6.57
CA GLY A 123 8.70 -12.72 -7.05
C GLY A 123 7.72 -11.74 -6.40
N CYS A 124 8.14 -10.50 -6.20
CA CYS A 124 7.32 -9.43 -5.63
C CYS A 124 7.26 -8.25 -6.60
N PHE A 125 6.06 -7.94 -7.09
CA PHE A 125 5.85 -6.86 -8.06
C PHE A 125 4.85 -5.87 -7.48
N VAL A 126 5.26 -4.60 -7.38
CA VAL A 126 4.42 -3.54 -6.81
C VAL A 126 4.30 -2.39 -7.81
N GLY A 127 3.07 -1.98 -8.08
CA GLY A 127 2.77 -0.72 -8.75
C GLY A 127 2.50 0.37 -7.72
N SER A 128 3.14 1.52 -7.88
CA SER A 128 2.89 2.70 -7.03
C SER A 128 2.94 3.96 -7.88
N TYR A 129 2.27 5.00 -7.36
CA TYR A 129 2.29 6.32 -7.95
C TYR A 129 2.02 7.35 -6.86
N GLY A 130 2.73 8.48 -6.91
CA GLY A 130 2.68 9.53 -5.91
C GLY A 130 3.82 9.41 -4.91
N GLN A 131 4.44 10.55 -4.62
CA GLN A 131 5.54 10.67 -3.65
C GLN A 131 5.24 11.75 -2.60
N ASP A 132 3.96 11.97 -2.31
CA ASP A 132 3.46 12.98 -1.39
C ASP A 132 4.15 12.93 -0.03
N TRP A 133 4.44 11.72 0.46
CA TRP A 133 5.11 11.53 1.75
C TRP A 133 6.60 11.95 1.69
N HIS A 134 7.30 11.64 0.60
CA HIS A 134 8.66 12.14 0.35
C HIS A 134 8.68 13.67 0.28
N ASP A 135 7.74 14.26 -0.44
CA ASP A 135 7.63 15.71 -0.60
C ASP A 135 7.32 16.39 0.74
N MET A 136 6.39 15.84 1.51
CA MET A 136 6.02 16.34 2.84
C MET A 136 7.19 16.30 3.83
N ILE A 137 7.95 15.19 3.88
CA ILE A 137 9.14 15.10 4.73
C ILE A 137 10.21 16.11 4.29
N SER A 138 10.31 16.37 2.98
CA SER A 138 11.29 17.30 2.42
C SER A 138 11.01 18.77 2.74
N LEU A 139 9.79 19.11 3.18
CA LEU A 139 9.45 20.45 3.65
C LEU A 139 10.12 20.78 5.00
N ASP A 140 10.40 19.76 5.83
CA ASP A 140 11.16 19.94 7.06
C ASP A 140 12.66 19.79 6.80
N THR A 141 13.32 20.91 6.52
CA THR A 141 14.76 20.94 6.22
C THR A 141 15.66 20.55 7.40
N GLN A 142 15.13 20.51 8.62
CA GLN A 142 15.87 20.07 9.81
C GLN A 142 15.72 18.56 10.07
N SER A 143 14.74 17.91 9.43
CA SER A 143 14.51 16.48 9.54
C SER A 143 15.61 15.70 8.80
N SER A 144 16.56 15.19 9.59
CA SER A 144 17.69 14.37 9.10
C SER A 144 17.55 12.94 9.64
N SER A 145 16.71 12.15 8.97
CA SER A 145 16.58 10.72 9.27
C SER A 145 17.48 9.88 8.36
N ILE A 146 18.17 8.89 8.93
CA ILE A 146 18.90 7.88 8.17
C ILE A 146 17.97 7.02 7.30
N TYR A 147 16.68 6.97 7.64
CA TYR A 147 15.65 6.23 6.92
C TYR A 147 15.00 7.04 5.78
N ARG A 148 15.50 8.24 5.46
CA ARG A 148 14.86 9.13 4.48
C ARG A 148 14.74 8.52 3.08
N ILE A 149 15.72 7.70 2.66
CA ILE A 149 15.67 7.03 1.36
C ILE A 149 14.82 5.75 1.46
N THR A 150 15.14 4.90 2.44
CA THR A 150 14.47 3.60 2.61
C THR A 150 13.01 3.70 3.06
N GLY A 151 12.59 4.84 3.61
CA GLY A 151 11.22 5.07 4.04
C GLY A 151 10.29 5.55 2.95
N ASN A 152 10.82 6.11 1.85
CA ASN A 152 10.03 6.97 0.97
C ASN A 152 10.17 6.70 -0.53
N SER A 153 11.16 5.92 -0.97
CA SER A 153 11.36 5.66 -2.40
C SER A 153 10.51 4.48 -2.93
N ASP A 154 9.94 4.62 -4.13
CA ASP A 154 9.05 3.62 -4.75
C ASP A 154 9.68 2.24 -4.91
N PHE A 155 10.97 2.17 -5.28
CA PHE A 155 11.68 0.91 -5.43
C PHE A 155 11.81 0.14 -4.10
N VAL A 156 11.59 0.80 -2.95
CA VAL A 156 11.67 0.15 -1.65
C VAL A 156 10.43 -0.67 -1.36
N LEU A 157 9.30 -0.42 -2.02
CA LEU A 157 8.05 -1.15 -1.76
C LEU A 157 8.23 -2.66 -1.98
N SER A 158 8.64 -3.09 -3.17
CA SER A 158 8.85 -4.53 -3.48
C SER A 158 10.05 -5.11 -2.72
N ASN A 159 11.12 -4.33 -2.56
CA ASN A 159 12.32 -4.74 -1.84
C ASN A 159 12.07 -5.00 -0.35
N ARG A 160 11.30 -4.15 0.31
CA ARG A 160 10.97 -4.30 1.74
C ARG A 160 10.06 -5.48 1.98
N ILE A 161 9.04 -5.69 1.13
CA ILE A 161 8.20 -6.89 1.20
C ILE A 161 9.05 -8.14 1.05
N SER A 162 9.93 -8.18 0.04
CA SER A 162 10.80 -9.33 -0.19
C SER A 162 11.77 -9.57 0.97
N TYR A 163 12.27 -8.50 1.59
CA TYR A 163 13.14 -8.59 2.77
C TYR A 163 12.38 -9.12 3.99
N GLU A 164 11.23 -8.53 4.31
CA GLU A 164 10.43 -8.87 5.48
C GLU A 164 9.93 -10.32 5.46
N PHE A 165 9.47 -10.80 4.28
CA PHE A 165 8.95 -12.15 4.11
C PHE A 165 9.99 -13.15 3.57
N ASP A 166 11.26 -12.76 3.47
CA ASP A 166 12.36 -13.59 2.99
C ASP A 166 12.15 -14.20 1.58
N LEU A 167 11.58 -13.43 0.66
CA LEU A 167 11.31 -13.84 -0.72
C LEU A 167 12.56 -13.70 -1.60
N LYS A 168 12.89 -14.73 -2.37
CA LYS A 168 14.15 -14.83 -3.15
C LYS A 168 14.00 -14.62 -4.65
N GLY A 169 12.77 -14.41 -5.12
CA GLY A 169 12.51 -14.21 -6.54
C GLY A 169 12.73 -12.77 -7.02
N PRO A 170 12.36 -12.49 -8.29
CA PRO A 170 12.50 -11.18 -8.91
C PRO A 170 11.73 -10.06 -8.18
N ARG A 171 12.23 -8.82 -8.25
CA ARG A 171 11.67 -7.63 -7.60
C ARG A 171 11.67 -6.41 -8.51
#